data_AF-A0A831YI04-F1
#
_entry.id   AF-A0A831YI04-F1
#
_cell.length_a   1.000
_cell.length_b   1.000
_cell.length_c   1.000
_cell.angle_alpha   90.00
_cell.angle_beta   90.00
_cell.angle_gamma   90.00
#
_symmetry.space_group_name_H-M   'P 1'
#
loop_
_entity.id
_entity.type
_entity.pdbx_description
1 polymer ?
#
loop_
_entity_poly.entity_id
_entity_poly.type
_entity_poly.pdbx_seq_one_letter_code
_entity_poly.pdbx_strand_id
1 'polypeptide(L)'
;MAAGTSGSTQQNIFVEHIVSEVHRRGVVKFVRRVGAVLAEQVAHYFGIPVEEARRLLDELVEKGEVRAVEIAGLKFYFVDPKEAAEVILGSIKPD
;
A
#
# COMPACT_ATOMS: atom_id res chain seq x y z
N MET A 1 -8.46 24.75 -40.00
CA MET A 1 -8.78 25.27 -38.66
C MET A 1 -8.72 24.09 -37.70
N ALA A 2 -7.67 24.00 -36.90
CA ALA A 2 -7.47 22.92 -35.93
C ALA A 2 -7.26 23.57 -34.57
N ALA A 3 -8.15 23.29 -33.62
CA ALA A 3 -7.92 23.38 -32.18
C ALA A 3 -9.23 23.03 -31.47
N GLY A 4 -9.22 22.05 -30.56
CA GLY A 4 -10.37 21.86 -29.67
C GLY A 4 -10.56 20.53 -28.97
N THR A 5 -9.53 19.69 -28.77
CA THR A 5 -9.68 18.44 -27.99
C THR A 5 -8.43 18.13 -27.17
N SER A 6 -8.07 18.97 -26.20
CA SER A 6 -6.96 18.65 -25.27
C SER A 6 -7.19 19.03 -23.79
N GLY A 7 -8.33 19.66 -23.45
CA GLY A 7 -8.57 20.14 -22.08
C GLY A 7 -9.06 19.09 -21.08
N SER A 8 -9.86 18.11 -21.51
CA SER A 8 -10.53 17.14 -20.62
C SER A 8 -9.63 15.98 -20.20
N THR A 9 -8.74 15.50 -21.08
CA THR A 9 -7.85 14.36 -20.79
C THR A 9 -6.79 14.70 -19.74
N GLN A 10 -6.29 15.94 -19.74
CA GLN A 10 -5.19 16.34 -18.86
C GLN A 10 -5.64 16.59 -17.40
N GLN A 11 -6.86 17.10 -17.20
CA GLN A 11 -7.46 17.25 -15.87
C GLN A 11 -7.77 15.89 -15.22
N ASN A 12 -8.21 14.90 -16.01
CA ASN A 12 -8.52 13.58 -15.47
C ASN A 12 -7.26 12.85 -14.97
N ILE A 13 -6.17 12.90 -15.75
CA ILE A 13 -4.88 12.31 -15.37
C ILE A 13 -4.32 12.96 -14.10
N PHE A 14 -4.46 14.28 -13.94
CA PHE A 14 -3.96 14.99 -12.77
C PHE A 14 -4.74 14.62 -11.49
N VAL A 15 -6.06 14.49 -11.59
CA VAL A 15 -6.90 14.06 -10.45
C VAL A 15 -6.61 12.62 -10.08
N GLU A 16 -6.50 11.70 -11.05
CA GLU A 16 -6.13 10.31 -10.79
C GLU A 16 -4.74 10.20 -10.13
N HIS A 17 -3.77 11.01 -10.57
CA HIS A 17 -2.43 11.03 -9.99
C HIS A 17 -2.43 11.55 -8.55
N ILE A 18 -3.17 12.63 -8.26
CA ILE A 18 -3.27 13.15 -6.89
C ILE A 18 -3.98 12.15 -5.98
N VAL A 19 -5.08 11.54 -6.45
CA VAL A 19 -5.80 10.52 -5.70
C VAL A 19 -4.90 9.31 -5.43
N SER A 20 -4.09 8.89 -6.40
CA SER A 20 -3.10 7.82 -6.23
C SER A 20 -2.02 8.17 -5.20
N GLU A 21 -1.47 9.38 -5.24
CA GLU A 21 -0.47 9.85 -4.26
C GLU A 21 -1.05 9.99 -2.83
N VAL A 22 -2.31 10.41 -2.70
CA VAL A 22 -3.02 10.47 -1.41
C VAL A 22 -3.26 9.06 -0.86
N HIS A 23 -3.71 8.13 -1.69
CA HIS A 23 -3.87 6.72 -1.31
C HIS A 23 -2.54 6.12 -0.88
N ARG A 24 -1.47 6.38 -1.64
CA ARG A 24 -0.12 5.88 -1.36
C ARG A 24 0.41 6.35 -0.01
N ARG A 25 0.32 7.65 0.28
CA ARG A 25 0.69 8.20 1.60
C ARG A 25 -0.20 7.65 2.71
N GLY A 26 -1.48 7.42 2.44
CA GLY A 26 -2.42 6.78 3.35
C GLY A 26 -1.99 5.36 3.72
N VAL A 27 -1.63 4.54 2.73
CA VAL A 27 -1.16 3.16 2.91
C VAL A 27 0.13 3.14 3.71
N VAL A 28 1.13 3.98 3.41
CA VAL A 28 2.38 4.03 4.18
C VAL A 28 2.13 4.43 5.64
N LYS A 29 1.28 5.43 5.89
CA LYS A 29 0.90 5.81 7.26
C LYS A 29 0.18 4.68 7.99
N PHE A 30 -0.66 3.92 7.29
CA PHE A 30 -1.35 2.77 7.85
C PHE A 30 -0.36 1.66 8.22
N VAL A 31 0.57 1.30 7.32
CA VAL A 31 1.63 0.31 7.58
C VAL A 31 2.47 0.72 8.79
N ARG A 32 2.87 1.99 8.89
CA ARG A 32 3.61 2.51 10.06
C ARG A 32 2.82 2.44 11.36
N ARG A 33 1.50 2.66 11.31
CA ARG A 33 0.66 2.62 12.52
C ARG A 33 0.48 1.19 13.03
N VAL A 34 0.45 0.23 12.12
CA VAL A 34 0.19 -1.19 12.44
C VAL A 34 1.48 -1.98 12.64
N GLY A 35 2.61 -1.50 12.11
CA GLY A 35 3.91 -2.15 12.16
C GLY A 35 4.14 -3.09 10.98
N ALA A 36 3.25 -4.09 10.80
CA ALA A 36 3.26 -5.00 9.66
C ALA A 36 1.83 -5.34 9.20
N VAL A 37 1.62 -5.39 7.88
CA VAL A 37 0.29 -5.64 7.29
C VAL A 37 0.33 -6.64 6.14
N LEU A 38 -0.79 -7.33 5.94
CA LEU A 38 -1.06 -8.14 4.74
C LEU A 38 -1.83 -7.32 3.69
N ALA A 39 -1.77 -7.74 2.43
CA ALA A 39 -2.49 -7.08 1.34
C ALA A 39 -4.01 -7.08 1.57
N GLU A 40 -4.55 -8.15 2.16
CA GLU A 40 -5.95 -8.32 2.51
C GLU A 40 -6.41 -7.30 3.55
N GLN A 41 -5.55 -6.95 4.51
CA GLN A 41 -5.86 -5.95 5.55
C GLN A 41 -5.92 -4.55 4.95
N VAL A 42 -5.01 -4.25 4.02
CA VAL A 42 -5.00 -2.98 3.28
C VAL A 42 -6.23 -2.89 2.37
N ALA A 43 -6.54 -3.96 1.62
CA ALA A 43 -7.73 -4.04 0.78
C ALA A 43 -9.01 -3.77 1.56
N HIS A 44 -9.17 -4.43 2.72
CA HIS A 44 -10.31 -4.23 3.60
C HIS A 44 -10.39 -2.81 4.16
N TYR A 45 -9.27 -2.23 4.59
CA TYR A 45 -9.26 -0.89 5.19
C TYR A 45 -9.56 0.23 4.18
N PHE A 46 -9.01 0.11 2.97
CA PHE A 46 -9.15 1.14 1.92
C PHE A 46 -10.32 0.87 0.97
N GLY A 47 -11.00 -0.27 1.08
CA GLY A 47 -12.13 -0.63 0.21
C GLY A 47 -11.73 -0.89 -1.23
N ILE A 48 -10.51 -1.39 -1.45
CA ILE A 48 -9.95 -1.68 -2.78
C ILE A 48 -9.77 -3.20 -2.98
N PRO A 49 -9.69 -3.70 -4.22
CA PRO A 49 -9.38 -5.09 -4.50
C PRO A 49 -8.04 -5.53 -3.89
N VAL A 50 -7.94 -6.80 -3.46
CA VAL A 50 -6.70 -7.37 -2.88
C VAL A 50 -5.53 -7.26 -3.86
N GLU A 51 -5.76 -7.55 -5.14
CA GLU A 51 -4.72 -7.45 -6.17
C GLU A 51 -4.24 -6.01 -6.40
N GLU A 52 -5.12 -5.03 -6.22
CA GLU A 52 -4.76 -3.63 -6.29
C GLU A 52 -3.96 -3.19 -5.06
N ALA A 53 -4.40 -3.59 -3.87
CA ALA A 53 -3.65 -3.37 -2.63
C ALA A 53 -2.25 -4.00 -2.70
N ARG A 54 -2.15 -5.23 -3.23
CA ARG A 54 -0.88 -5.94 -3.39
C ARG A 54 0.04 -5.22 -4.36
N ARG A 55 -0.45 -4.77 -5.51
CA ARG A 55 0.33 -3.97 -6.47
C ARG A 55 0.82 -2.67 -5.86
N LEU A 56 -0.05 -1.94 -5.15
CA LEU A 56 0.33 -0.70 -4.45
C LEU A 56 1.43 -0.93 -3.42
N LEU A 57 1.32 -2.00 -2.63
CA LEU A 57 2.32 -2.37 -1.64
C LEU A 57 3.63 -2.81 -2.30
N ASP A 58 3.57 -3.57 -3.39
CA ASP A 58 4.77 -3.97 -4.14
C ASP A 58 5.48 -2.75 -4.75
N GLU A 59 4.76 -1.79 -5.34
CA GLU A 59 5.35 -0.52 -5.79
C GLU A 59 6.01 0.27 -4.65
N LEU A 60 5.41 0.24 -3.46
CA LEU A 60 5.98 0.87 -2.27
C LEU A 60 7.29 0.19 -1.84
N VAL A 61 7.40 -1.13 -2.03
CA VAL A 61 8.65 -1.87 -1.80
C VAL A 61 9.71 -1.47 -2.82
N GLU A 62 9.36 -1.40 -4.10
CA GLU A 62 10.28 -1.00 -5.17
C GLU A 62 10.82 0.41 -4.97
N LYS A 63 9.97 1.33 -4.47
CA LYS A 63 10.34 2.71 -4.16
C LYS A 63 11.06 2.86 -2.80
N GLY A 64 11.24 1.78 -2.05
CA GLY A 64 11.97 1.75 -0.77
C GLY A 64 11.22 2.39 0.41
N GLU A 65 9.91 2.62 0.27
CA GLU A 65 9.10 3.24 1.32
C GLU A 65 8.57 2.23 2.34
N VAL A 66 8.40 0.98 1.90
CA VAL A 66 8.12 -0.18 2.76
C VAL A 66 9.05 -1.32 2.39
N ARG A 67 9.10 -2.34 3.25
CA ARG A 67 9.82 -3.60 3.08
C ARG A 67 8.81 -4.74 3.11
N ALA A 68 9.18 -5.86 2.53
CA ALA A 68 8.36 -7.07 2.56
C ALA A 68 9.15 -8.28 3.05
N VAL A 69 8.48 -9.17 3.77
CA VAL A 69 9.01 -10.48 4.17
C VAL A 69 7.92 -11.53 3.99
N GLU A 70 8.30 -12.71 3.55
CA GLU A 70 7.39 -13.84 3.43
C GLU A 70 7.63 -14.82 4.58
N ILE A 71 6.58 -15.12 5.35
CA ILE A 71 6.62 -16.02 6.49
C ILE A 71 5.43 -16.97 6.38
N ALA A 72 5.69 -18.28 6.39
CA ALA A 72 4.65 -19.31 6.29
C ALA A 72 3.67 -19.13 5.11
N GLY A 73 4.16 -18.63 3.97
CA GLY A 73 3.35 -18.37 2.76
C GLY A 73 2.55 -17.06 2.79
N LEU A 74 2.69 -16.26 3.85
CA LEU A 74 2.07 -14.93 3.97
C LEU A 74 3.12 -13.83 3.75
N LYS A 75 2.80 -12.88 2.87
CA LYS A 75 3.67 -11.74 2.56
C LYS A 75 3.29 -10.54 3.43
N PHE A 76 4.13 -10.23 4.40
CA PHE A 76 3.98 -9.09 5.30
C PHE A 76 4.72 -7.88 4.77
N TYR A 77 4.08 -6.72 4.79
CA TYR A 77 4.63 -5.44 4.40
C TYR A 77 4.80 -4.56 5.64
N PHE A 78 5.99 -3.97 5.82
CA PHE A 78 6.36 -3.26 7.04
C PHE A 78 7.34 -2.11 6.75
N VAL A 79 7.53 -1.18 7.69
CA VAL A 79 8.52 -0.09 7.54
C VAL A 79 9.74 -0.34 8.44
N ASP A 80 9.50 -0.63 9.72
CA ASP A 80 10.53 -0.93 10.71
C ASP A 80 10.56 -2.44 11.02
N PRO A 81 11.70 -3.13 10.85
CA PRO A 81 11.81 -4.56 11.12
C PRO A 81 11.62 -4.94 12.60
N LYS A 82 11.91 -4.06 13.56
CA LYS A 82 11.65 -4.32 14.99
C LYS A 82 10.16 -4.33 15.28
N GLU A 83 9.47 -3.29 14.81
CA GLU A 83 8.02 -3.15 15.00
C GLU A 83 7.27 -4.29 14.26
N ALA A 84 7.76 -4.68 13.08
CA ALA A 84 7.25 -5.84 12.37
C ALA A 84 7.38 -7.13 13.18
N ALA A 85 8.54 -7.36 13.82
CA ALA A 85 8.75 -8.54 14.64
C ALA A 85 7.82 -8.56 15.86
N GLU A 86 7.60 -7.44 16.54
CA GLU A 86 6.67 -7.36 17.68
C GLU A 86 5.23 -7.70 17.27
N VAL A 87 4.79 -7.23 16.11
CA VAL A 87 3.43 -7.48 15.61
C VAL A 87 3.27 -8.94 15.17
N ILE A 88 4.26 -9.47 14.44
CA ILE A 88 4.24 -10.85 13.96
C ILE A 88 4.32 -11.82 15.15
N LEU A 89 5.26 -11.61 16.08
CA LEU A 89 5.41 -12.46 17.26
C LEU A 89 4.23 -12.32 18.24
N GLY A 90 3.68 -11.12 18.40
CA GLY A 90 2.50 -10.89 19.23
C GLY A 90 1.21 -11.51 18.68
N SER A 91 1.15 -11.73 17.36
CA SER A 91 0.04 -12.43 16.70
C SER A 91 0.10 -13.96 16.85
N ILE A 92 1.25 -14.50 17.27
CA ILE A 92 1.47 -15.92 17.51
C ILE A 92 1.41 -16.13 19.03
N LYS A 93 0.22 -16.41 19.57
CA LYS A 93 0.13 -16.87 20.97
C LYS A 93 0.81 -18.25 21.07
N PRO A 94 1.79 -18.44 21.96
CA PRO A 94 2.17 -19.78 22.36
C PRO A 94 1.01 -20.37 23.17
N ASP A 95 0.39 -21.43 22.65
CA ASP A 95 -0.37 -22.37 23.48
C ASP A 95 0.61 -23.20 24.33
#